data_AF-M0ER86-F1
#
_entry.id   AF-M0ER86-F1
#
_cell.length_a   1.000
_cell.length_b   1.000
_cell.length_c   1.000
_cell.angle_alpha   90.00
_cell.angle_beta   90.00
_cell.angle_gamma   90.00
#
_symmetry.space_group_name_H-M   'P 1'
#
loop_
_entity.id
_entity.type
_entity.pdbx_description
1 polymer ?
#
loop_
_entity_poly.entity_id
_entity_poly.type
_entity_poly.pdbx_seq_one_letter_code
_entity_poly.pdbx_strand_id
1 'polypeptide(L)'
;MTLDFDRDRETVFEKHRRNDSMPGNSALKLLVLEELLDREFEVGEVYENDEFTRRIGEHFAEPIHLRRELVNFGYARYDNRENEYEVRTLELSEADVRANSHLERHAKDLGVLE
;
A
#
# COMPACT_ATOMS: atom_id res chain seq x y z
N MET A 1 -14.84 -8.59 -4.65
CA MET A 1 -13.85 -9.43 -5.36
C MET A 1 -12.51 -8.74 -5.18
N THR A 2 -11.49 -9.47 -4.75
CA THR A 2 -10.11 -8.99 -4.69
C THR A 2 -9.52 -8.97 -6.09
N LEU A 3 -8.56 -8.06 -6.35
CA LEU A 3 -7.90 -7.99 -7.64
C LEU A 3 -6.91 -9.16 -7.80
N ASP A 4 -6.94 -9.83 -8.94
CA ASP A 4 -5.95 -10.87 -9.27
C ASP A 4 -4.92 -10.31 -10.24
N PHE A 5 -3.68 -10.17 -9.76
CA PHE A 5 -2.57 -9.62 -10.53
C PHE A 5 -1.73 -10.68 -11.26
N ASP A 6 -2.07 -11.97 -11.12
CA ASP A 6 -1.28 -13.14 -11.59
C ASP A 6 0.21 -13.01 -11.19
N ARG A 7 0.46 -12.51 -9.98
CA ARG A 7 1.80 -12.20 -9.46
C ARG A 7 1.89 -12.51 -7.99
N ASP A 8 2.99 -13.16 -7.62
CA ASP A 8 3.32 -13.45 -6.23
C ASP A 8 3.72 -12.16 -5.48
N ARG A 9 2.95 -11.85 -4.44
CA ARG A 9 3.05 -10.60 -3.68
C ARG A 9 4.40 -10.50 -2.95
N GLU A 10 4.81 -11.59 -2.29
CA GLU A 10 6.08 -11.70 -1.57
C GLU A 10 7.29 -11.49 -2.49
N THR A 11 7.32 -12.17 -3.64
CA THR A 11 8.41 -12.04 -4.62
C THR A 11 8.54 -10.62 -5.15
N VAL A 12 7.43 -9.95 -5.44
CA VAL A 12 7.41 -8.56 -5.89
C VAL A 12 7.92 -7.64 -4.78
N PHE A 13 7.46 -7.83 -3.55
CA PHE A 13 7.91 -7.09 -2.38
C PHE A 13 9.42 -7.22 -2.16
N GLU A 14 9.96 -8.44 -2.08
CA GLU A 14 11.38 -8.68 -1.83
C GLU A 14 12.26 -8.10 -2.96
N LYS A 15 11.81 -8.19 -4.21
CA LYS A 15 12.50 -7.54 -5.33
C LYS A 15 12.60 -6.02 -5.13
N HIS A 16 11.51 -5.38 -4.72
CA HIS A 16 11.44 -3.92 -4.58
C HIS A 16 12.16 -3.43 -3.32
N ARG A 17 12.03 -4.16 -2.21
CA ARG A 17 12.77 -3.94 -0.97
C ARG A 17 14.29 -3.99 -1.17
N ARG A 18 14.79 -5.06 -1.82
CA ARG A 18 16.24 -5.22 -2.08
C ARG A 18 16.84 -4.13 -2.95
N ASN A 19 16.05 -3.60 -3.88
CA ASN A 19 16.47 -2.56 -4.80
C ASN A 19 16.14 -1.15 -4.28
N ASP A 20 15.55 -1.02 -3.09
CA ASP A 20 15.07 0.23 -2.50
C ASP A 20 14.29 1.07 -3.53
N SER A 21 13.27 0.45 -4.13
CA SER A 21 12.52 1.05 -5.25
C SER A 21 11.05 0.66 -5.21
N MET A 22 10.20 1.44 -5.85
CA MET A 22 8.77 1.13 -6.01
C MET A 22 8.38 0.95 -7.48
N PRO A 23 7.37 0.12 -7.79
CA PRO A 23 6.79 0.06 -9.13
C PRO A 23 6.30 1.44 -9.59
N GLY A 24 6.55 1.80 -10.86
CA GLY A 24 5.99 3.03 -11.44
C GLY A 24 4.47 2.93 -11.68
N ASN A 25 3.99 1.73 -12.00
CA ASN A 25 2.57 1.44 -12.16
C ASN A 25 1.94 1.26 -10.76
N SER A 26 0.98 2.11 -10.42
CA SER A 26 0.29 2.10 -9.12
C SER A 26 -0.48 0.82 -8.80
N ALA A 27 -0.99 0.11 -9.80
CA ALA A 27 -1.65 -1.17 -9.55
C ALA A 27 -0.62 -2.25 -9.13
N LEU A 28 0.59 -2.23 -9.69
CA LEU A 28 1.71 -3.05 -9.18
C LEU A 28 2.23 -2.58 -7.82
N LYS A 29 2.11 -1.28 -7.48
CA LYS A 29 2.48 -0.79 -6.15
C LYS A 29 1.60 -1.42 -5.06
N LEU A 30 0.34 -1.76 -5.37
CA LEU A 30 -0.56 -2.40 -4.40
C LEU A 30 0.07 -3.66 -3.83
N LEU A 31 0.64 -4.53 -4.68
CA LEU A 31 1.32 -5.75 -4.23
C LEU A 31 2.40 -5.48 -3.17
N VAL A 32 3.20 -4.42 -3.36
CA VAL A 32 4.25 -4.05 -2.40
C VAL A 32 3.65 -3.48 -1.12
N LEU A 33 2.63 -2.63 -1.22
CA LEU A 33 2.00 -1.98 -0.07
C LEU A 33 1.19 -2.96 0.77
N GLU A 34 0.49 -3.91 0.14
CA GLU A 34 -0.31 -4.93 0.82
C GLU A 34 0.58 -5.92 1.56
N GLU A 35 1.71 -6.35 0.96
CA GLU A 35 2.69 -7.18 1.68
C GLU A 35 3.34 -6.42 2.84
N LEU A 36 3.65 -5.13 2.66
CA LEU A 36 4.14 -4.30 3.76
C LEU A 36 3.15 -4.23 4.91
N LEU A 37 1.88 -3.99 4.58
CA LEU A 37 0.78 -3.89 5.55
C LEU A 37 0.62 -5.18 6.33
N ASP A 38 0.55 -6.31 5.61
CA ASP A 38 0.38 -7.64 6.19
C ASP A 38 1.54 -8.05 7.12
N ARG A 39 2.76 -7.56 6.85
CA ARG A 39 3.94 -7.83 7.70
C ARG A 39 4.01 -6.97 8.94
N GLU A 40 3.64 -5.69 8.83
CA GLU A 40 4.00 -4.68 9.83
C GLU A 40 2.80 -4.16 10.65
N PHE A 41 1.57 -4.39 10.21
CA PHE A 41 0.40 -3.72 10.75
C PHE A 41 -0.83 -4.62 10.87
N GLU A 42 -1.74 -4.20 11.75
CA GLU A 42 -3.02 -4.86 11.99
C GLU A 42 -4.18 -3.91 11.63
N VAL A 43 -5.27 -4.46 11.10
CA VAL A 43 -6.45 -3.66 10.74
C VAL A 43 -7.16 -3.13 11.97
N GLY A 44 -7.51 -1.85 11.94
CA GLY A 44 -8.23 -1.16 13.00
C GLY A 44 -7.32 -0.60 14.11
N GLU A 45 -6.04 -1.02 14.13
CA GLU A 45 -5.06 -0.46 15.05
C GLU A 45 -4.64 0.95 14.65
N VAL A 46 -4.28 1.73 15.66
CA VAL A 46 -3.82 3.11 15.55
C VAL A 46 -2.37 3.17 15.98
N TYR A 47 -1.54 3.79 15.13
CA TYR A 47 -0.10 3.92 15.33
C TYR A 47 0.28 5.39 15.38
N GLU A 48 1.17 5.75 16.30
CA GLU A 48 1.78 7.08 16.32
C GLU A 48 2.53 7.34 15.00
N ASN A 49 2.57 8.59 14.54
CA ASN A 49 3.25 8.99 13.30
C ASN A 49 4.68 8.46 13.20
N ASP A 50 5.45 8.59 14.28
CA ASP A 50 6.85 8.17 14.33
C ASP A 50 6.97 6.65 14.29
N GLU A 51 6.10 5.92 15.00
CA GLU A 51 6.07 4.46 14.96
C GLU A 51 5.70 3.94 13.57
N PHE A 52 4.60 4.44 13.00
CA PHE A 52 4.11 4.04 11.68
C PHE A 52 5.20 4.26 10.62
N THR A 53 5.90 5.40 10.69
CA THR A 53 6.97 5.73 9.76
C THR A 53 8.21 4.87 9.98
N ARG A 54 8.55 4.58 11.24
CA ARG A 54 9.68 3.72 11.60
C ARG A 54 9.50 2.30 11.08
N ARG A 55 8.32 1.69 11.27
CA ARG A 55 8.02 0.33 10.79
C ARG A 55 8.16 0.21 9.26
N ILE A 56 7.65 1.20 8.51
CA ILE A 56 7.88 1.27 7.05
C ILE A 56 9.39 1.39 6.74
N GLY A 57 10.11 2.17 7.54
CA GLY A 57 11.55 2.41 7.41
C GLY A 57 12.43 1.18 7.67
N GLU A 58 11.89 0.12 8.29
CA GLU A 58 12.58 -1.16 8.44
C GLU A 58 12.70 -1.91 7.11
N HIS A 59 11.90 -1.52 6.10
CA HIS A 59 11.87 -2.14 4.78
C HIS A 59 12.37 -1.23 3.66
N PHE A 60 12.06 0.07 3.69
CA PHE A 60 12.38 1.00 2.62
C PHE A 60 13.06 2.27 3.15
N ALA A 61 14.06 2.78 2.42
CA ALA A 61 14.80 3.98 2.85
C ALA A 61 13.97 5.28 2.72
N GLU A 62 12.89 5.25 1.93
CA GLU A 62 11.97 6.37 1.72
C GLU A 62 10.58 6.16 2.36
N PRO A 63 10.47 5.98 3.69
CA PRO A 63 9.22 5.59 4.34
C PRO A 63 8.12 6.64 4.24
N ILE A 64 8.49 7.93 4.11
CA ILE A 64 7.53 9.04 3.98
C ILE A 64 6.74 8.92 2.68
N HIS A 65 7.36 8.47 1.59
CA HIS A 65 6.69 8.28 0.31
C HIS A 65 5.67 7.14 0.39
N LEU A 66 6.06 5.99 0.96
CA LEU A 66 5.15 4.85 1.13
C LEU A 66 4.00 5.19 2.09
N ARG A 67 4.26 5.87 3.20
CA ARG A 67 3.23 6.36 4.12
C ARG A 67 2.18 7.21 3.40
N ARG A 68 2.60 8.09 2.49
CA ARG A 68 1.67 8.89 1.68
C ARG A 68 0.86 8.03 0.72
N GLU A 69 1.48 7.04 0.06
CA GLU A 69 0.77 6.13 -0.83
C GLU A 69 -0.28 5.30 -0.07
N LEU A 70 0.03 4.83 1.14
CA LEU A 70 -0.93 4.12 2.00
C LEU A 70 -2.18 4.95 2.29
N VAL A 71 -2.02 6.26 2.52
CA VAL A 71 -3.17 7.17 2.69
C VAL A 71 -3.88 7.45 1.36
N ASN A 72 -3.12 7.74 0.30
CA ASN A 72 -3.67 8.08 -1.02
C ASN A 72 -4.48 6.95 -1.63
N PHE A 73 -4.11 5.70 -1.35
CA PHE A 73 -4.81 4.51 -1.83
C PHE A 73 -5.92 4.04 -0.88
N GLY A 74 -6.01 4.61 0.33
CA GLY A 74 -7.09 4.32 1.28
C GLY A 74 -6.81 3.20 2.28
N TYR A 75 -5.58 2.67 2.31
CA TYR A 75 -5.18 1.67 3.30
C TYR A 75 -5.09 2.25 4.72
N ALA A 76 -4.67 3.50 4.84
CA ALA A 76 -4.51 4.17 6.12
C ALA A 76 -5.21 5.53 6.14
N ARG A 77 -5.62 5.96 7.34
CA ARG A 77 -6.16 7.29 7.58
C ARG A 77 -5.26 8.02 8.56
N TYR A 78 -4.84 9.23 8.21
CA TYR A 78 -4.11 10.10 9.12
C TYR A 78 -5.07 10.98 9.93
N ASP A 79 -4.91 11.00 11.25
CA ASP A 79 -5.53 11.96 12.15
C ASP A 79 -4.53 13.07 12.50
N ASN A 80 -4.84 14.30 12.13
CA ASN A 80 -3.97 15.44 12.34
C ASN A 80 -4.01 16.02 13.76
N ARG A 81 -5.02 15.68 14.55
CA ARG A 81 -5.18 16.17 15.93
C ARG A 81 -4.30 15.37 16.87
N GLU A 82 -4.35 14.06 16.72
CA GLU A 82 -3.59 13.11 17.54
C GLU A 82 -2.21 12.80 16.92
N ASN A 83 -1.97 13.16 15.64
CA ASN A 83 -0.76 12.85 14.89
C ASN A 83 -0.53 11.32 14.79
N GLU A 84 -1.56 10.62 14.32
CA GLU A 84 -1.63 9.16 14.30
C GLU A 84 -2.15 8.63 12.95
N TYR A 85 -1.87 7.36 12.67
CA TYR A 85 -2.38 6.64 11.50
C TYR A 85 -3.20 5.44 11.94
N GLU A 86 -4.42 5.34 11.42
CA GLU A 86 -5.28 4.16 11.57
C GLU A 86 -5.21 3.32 10.29
N VAL A 87 -4.90 2.02 10.42
CA VAL A 87 -4.91 1.08 9.28
C VAL A 87 -6.34 0.59 9.05
N ARG A 88 -6.92 0.93 7.90
CA ARG A 88 -8.32 0.66 7.55
C ARG A 88 -8.52 -0.70 6.88
N THR A 89 -7.54 -1.13 6.10
CA THR A 89 -7.56 -2.42 5.40
C THR A 89 -6.13 -2.82 5.03
N LEU A 90 -5.89 -4.12 4.83
CA LEU A 90 -4.62 -4.65 4.30
C LEU A 90 -4.69 -4.96 2.80
N GLU A 91 -5.90 -5.00 2.24
CA GLU A 91 -6.15 -5.32 0.83
C GLU A 91 -7.25 -4.40 0.29
N LEU A 92 -7.13 -3.96 -0.96
CA LEU A 92 -8.18 -3.18 -1.62
C LEU A 92 -9.15 -4.11 -2.36
N SER A 93 -10.44 -3.81 -2.24
CA SER A 93 -11.43 -4.42 -3.11
C SER A 93 -11.38 -3.79 -4.51
N GLU A 94 -11.93 -4.48 -5.50
CA GLU A 94 -12.16 -3.89 -6.83
C GLU A 94 -12.92 -2.55 -6.76
N ALA A 95 -13.88 -2.42 -5.83
CA ALA A 95 -14.63 -1.17 -5.66
C ALA A 95 -13.74 -0.02 -5.19
N ASP A 96 -12.81 -0.28 -4.28
CA ASP A 96 -11.84 0.71 -3.80
C ASP A 96 -10.89 1.14 -4.94
N VAL A 97 -10.45 0.18 -5.74
CA VAL A 97 -9.60 0.46 -6.90
C VAL A 97 -10.36 1.26 -7.97
N ARG A 98 -11.62 0.94 -8.25
CA ARG A 98 -12.47 1.72 -9.17
C ARG A 98 -12.79 3.11 -8.63
N ALA A 99 -12.82 3.31 -7.31
CA ALA A 99 -13.00 4.62 -6.70
C ALA A 99 -11.77 5.53 -6.84
N ASN A 100 -10.58 4.95 -7.10
CA ASN A 100 -9.35 5.67 -7.33
C ASN A 100 -8.99 5.66 -8.82
N SER A 101 -9.23 6.77 -9.52
CA SER A 101 -9.02 6.89 -10.98
C SER A 101 -7.60 6.57 -11.43
N HIS A 102 -6.59 6.76 -10.56
CA HIS A 102 -5.21 6.43 -10.86
C HIS A 102 -4.96 4.92 -10.80
N LEU A 103 -5.52 4.24 -9.78
CA LEU A 103 -5.43 2.79 -9.65
C LEU A 103 -6.27 2.09 -10.74
N GLU A 104 -7.48 2.56 -11.00
CA GLU A 104 -8.36 2.00 -12.02
C GLU A 104 -7.68 1.97 -13.40
N ARG A 105 -7.12 3.09 -13.84
CA ARG A 105 -6.41 3.19 -15.12
C ARG A 105 -5.26 2.18 -15.20
N HIS A 106 -4.42 2.12 -14.17
CA HIS A 106 -3.27 1.24 -14.16
C HIS A 106 -3.64 -0.25 -14.04
N ALA A 107 -4.74 -0.58 -13.37
CA ALA A 107 -5.26 -1.93 -13.31
C ALA A 107 -5.82 -2.36 -14.68
N LYS A 108 -6.48 -1.46 -15.40
CA LYS A 108 -6.90 -1.67 -16.80
C LYS A 108 -5.71 -1.86 -17.75
N ASP A 109 -4.67 -1.05 -17.62
CA ASP A 109 -3.44 -1.19 -18.42
C ASP A 109 -2.76 -2.56 -18.24
N LEU A 110 -2.95 -3.19 -17.07
CA LEU A 110 -2.43 -4.53 -16.76
C LEU A 110 -3.40 -5.66 -17.11
N GLY A 111 -4.62 -5.35 -17.57
CA GLY A 111 -5.67 -6.34 -17.83
C GLY A 111 -6.27 -6.98 -16.56
N VAL A 112 -6.04 -6.37 -15.39
CA VAL A 112 -6.56 -6.82 -14.08
C VAL A 112 -7.99 -6.34 -13.84
N LEU A 113 -8.35 -5.21 -14.45
CA LEU A 113 -9.72 -4.72 -14.51
C LEU A 113 -10.19 -4.58 -15.95
N GLU A 114 -11.45 -4.93 -16.17
CA GLU A 114 -12.22 -4.61 -17.38
C GLU A 114 -12.71 -3.14 -17.37
#